data_AF-A0A8H7QGH9-F1
#
_entry.id   AF-A0A8H7QGH9-F1
#
_cell.length_a   1.000
_cell.length_b   1.000
_cell.length_c   1.000
_cell.angle_alpha   90.00
_cell.angle_beta   90.00
_cell.angle_gamma   90.00
#
_symmetry.space_group_name_H-M   'P 1'
#
loop_
_entity.id
_entity.type
_entity.pdbx_description
1 polymer ?
#
loop_
_entity_poly.entity_id
_entity_poly.type
_entity_poly.pdbx_seq_one_letter_code
_entity_poly.pdbx_strand_id
1 'polypeptide(L)'
;MSMIFSKELPQSSLTSQDDQSSLCMEKFDNPPRTLYDEIGQQEQDFNSATQNQDEDWKSLVFRLQVENTSLVNSLHETNNNLMQSRREKDELEKFIQRQTETTDNIVFRLKDTMTNLIENQKQHAYKENLDTQQDQIILEKENQILDLIFQKKFLLMENDALKESQQEINDYYGIQPRKPIHPLFKLRSCVYALVALQRFSKSNQ
;
A
#
# COMPACT_ATOMS: atom_id res chain seq x y z
N MET A 1 -10.21 25.54 29.97
CA MET A 1 -11.24 25.89 28.96
C MET A 1 -12.02 27.07 29.51
N SER A 2 -11.92 28.21 28.82
CA SER A 2 -12.45 29.51 29.23
C SER A 2 -13.96 29.57 28.96
N MET A 3 -14.76 29.93 29.96
CA MET A 3 -16.18 30.29 29.77
C MET A 3 -16.27 31.78 29.49
N ILE A 4 -16.68 32.13 28.28
CA ILE A 4 -16.92 33.50 27.84
C ILE A 4 -18.36 33.86 28.22
N PHE A 5 -18.52 34.74 29.21
CA PHE A 5 -19.79 35.40 29.51
C PHE A 5 -19.93 36.64 28.61
N SER A 6 -20.83 36.60 27.62
CA SER A 6 -21.22 37.79 26.86
C SER A 6 -22.09 38.69 27.73
N LYS A 7 -21.66 39.94 27.87
CA LYS A 7 -22.15 40.94 28.82
C LYS A 7 -22.76 42.12 28.06
N GLU A 8 -23.85 41.91 27.34
CA GLU A 8 -24.60 42.99 26.69
C GLU A 8 -26.11 42.70 26.73
N LEU A 9 -26.81 43.36 27.66
CA LEU A 9 -28.26 43.55 27.64
C LEU A 9 -28.52 45.04 27.36
N PRO A 10 -29.38 45.41 26.41
CA PRO A 10 -29.73 46.81 26.19
C PRO A 10 -30.63 47.31 27.33
N GLN A 11 -30.12 48.26 28.11
CA GLN A 11 -30.90 49.02 29.08
C GLN A 11 -31.75 50.06 28.33
N SER A 12 -33.07 50.02 28.51
CA SER A 12 -33.98 51.05 28.03
C SER A 12 -34.07 52.21 29.03
N SER A 13 -33.79 53.42 28.52
CA SER A 13 -33.90 54.69 29.25
C SER A 13 -35.36 55.08 29.46
N LEU A 14 -35.84 54.99 30.70
CA LEU A 14 -37.07 55.68 31.13
C LEU A 14 -36.70 57.11 31.55
N THR A 15 -36.92 58.09 30.67
CA THR A 15 -36.94 59.50 31.03
C THR A 15 -38.36 60.03 31.02
N SER A 16 -38.77 60.51 32.18
CA SER A 16 -39.99 61.24 32.57
C SER A 16 -40.33 62.43 31.68
N GLN A 17 -41.61 62.57 31.31
CA GLN A 17 -42.28 63.87 31.20
C GLN A 17 -43.76 63.70 31.58
N ASP A 18 -44.08 64.12 32.81
CA ASP A 18 -45.42 64.41 33.29
C ASP A 18 -45.94 65.63 32.54
N ASP A 19 -46.93 65.47 31.65
CA ASP A 19 -47.90 66.53 31.21
C ASP A 19 -48.89 66.03 30.11
N GLN A 20 -49.29 64.75 30.09
CA GLN A 20 -50.22 64.21 29.06
C GLN A 20 -51.60 63.75 29.55
N SER A 21 -52.08 64.21 30.70
CA SER A 21 -53.36 63.74 31.25
C SER A 21 -54.61 64.27 30.51
N SER A 22 -54.49 65.25 29.61
CA SER A 22 -55.61 65.80 28.83
C SER A 22 -55.69 65.29 27.38
N LEU A 23 -54.68 64.53 26.90
CA LEU A 23 -54.61 64.01 25.53
C LEU A 23 -55.23 62.59 25.36
N CYS A 24 -55.91 62.09 26.40
CA CYS A 24 -56.37 60.70 26.45
C CYS A 24 -57.78 60.50 25.87
N MET A 25 -58.65 61.52 25.86
CA MET A 25 -60.05 61.33 25.46
C MET A 25 -60.35 61.55 23.97
N GLU A 26 -59.49 62.28 23.26
CA GLU A 26 -59.60 62.45 21.80
C GLU A 26 -59.08 61.23 20.99
N LYS A 27 -58.41 60.28 21.67
CA LYS A 27 -57.81 59.09 21.02
C LYS A 27 -58.74 57.89 20.92
N PHE A 28 -59.96 57.99 21.44
CA PHE A 28 -60.92 56.90 21.37
C PHE A 28 -61.98 57.23 20.32
N ASP A 29 -61.98 56.47 19.22
CA ASP A 29 -63.03 56.56 18.18
C ASP A 29 -64.44 56.27 18.74
N ASN A 30 -64.52 55.56 19.87
CA ASN A 30 -65.75 55.37 20.64
C ASN A 30 -65.50 55.73 22.12
N PRO A 31 -66.31 56.61 22.73
CA PRO A 31 -66.15 56.98 24.13
C PRO A 31 -66.30 55.74 25.04
N PRO A 32 -65.57 55.68 26.17
CA PRO A 32 -65.69 54.58 27.11
C PRO A 32 -67.12 54.49 27.63
N ARG A 33 -67.69 53.29 27.54
CA ARG A 33 -69.06 53.00 27.99
C ARG A 33 -69.19 53.18 29.49
N THR A 34 -70.36 53.62 29.91
CA THR A 34 -70.70 53.74 31.32
C THR A 34 -71.34 52.44 31.81
N LEU A 35 -71.30 52.20 33.13
CA LEU A 35 -71.97 51.05 33.76
C LEU A 35 -73.47 50.93 33.39
N TYR A 36 -74.11 52.04 33.02
CA TYR A 36 -75.50 52.06 32.59
C TYR A 36 -75.70 51.53 31.15
N ASP A 37 -74.69 51.62 30.30
CA ASP A 37 -74.68 51.03 28.95
C ASP A 37 -74.46 49.51 28.99
N GLU A 38 -73.74 49.02 30.01
CA GLU A 38 -73.42 47.60 30.20
C GLU A 38 -74.63 46.80 30.70
N ILE A 39 -75.43 47.38 31.60
CA ILE A 39 -76.61 46.71 32.19
C ILE A 39 -77.69 46.41 31.14
N GLY A 40 -77.83 47.25 30.10
CA GLY A 40 -78.81 47.04 29.03
C GLY A 40 -78.37 46.05 27.94
N GLN A 41 -77.06 45.80 27.78
CA GLN A 41 -76.52 44.88 26.77
C GLN A 41 -76.29 43.45 27.29
N GLN A 42 -76.15 43.28 28.61
CA GLN A 42 -75.84 41.99 29.21
C GLN A 42 -76.86 40.89 28.83
N GLU A 43 -78.16 41.20 28.68
CA GLU A 43 -79.17 40.21 28.28
C GLU A 43 -79.11 39.81 26.79
N GLN A 44 -78.58 40.68 25.92
CA GLN A 44 -78.44 40.45 24.49
C GLN A 44 -77.11 39.76 24.15
N ASP A 45 -76.05 40.06 24.90
CA ASP A 45 -74.73 39.45 24.78
C ASP A 45 -74.72 38.00 25.31
N PHE A 46 -75.49 37.68 26.35
CA PHE A 46 -75.57 36.31 26.87
C PHE A 46 -76.19 35.30 25.88
N ASN A 47 -77.18 35.74 25.10
CA ASN A 47 -77.85 34.88 24.10
C ASN A 47 -77.08 34.77 22.77
N SER A 48 -76.26 35.75 22.44
CA SER A 48 -75.44 35.77 21.22
C SER A 48 -74.03 35.16 21.44
N ALA A 49 -73.48 35.23 22.65
CA ALA A 49 -72.20 34.61 23.01
C ALA A 49 -72.28 33.08 23.13
N THR A 50 -73.43 32.52 23.55
CA THR A 50 -73.60 31.07 23.73
C THR A 50 -73.64 30.30 22.40
N GLN A 51 -74.19 30.87 21.33
CA GLN A 51 -74.16 30.25 19.99
C GLN A 51 -72.80 30.37 19.30
N ASN A 52 -72.05 31.45 19.52
CA ASN A 52 -70.73 31.65 18.92
C ASN A 52 -69.63 30.80 19.59
N GLN A 53 -69.67 30.64 20.93
CA GLN A 53 -68.69 29.80 21.62
C GLN A 53 -68.79 28.32 21.23
N ASP A 54 -70.00 27.83 20.93
CA ASP A 54 -70.23 26.43 20.55
C ASP A 54 -69.69 26.09 19.14
N GLU A 55 -69.65 27.06 18.23
CA GLU A 55 -69.06 26.90 16.91
C GLU A 55 -67.53 27.08 16.92
N ASP A 56 -67.02 27.94 17.81
CA ASP A 56 -65.59 28.19 17.97
C ASP A 56 -64.81 26.96 18.48
N TRP A 57 -65.35 26.22 19.47
CA TRP A 57 -64.68 25.00 19.95
C TRP A 57 -64.72 23.88 18.90
N LYS A 58 -65.82 23.73 18.15
CA LYS A 58 -65.92 22.73 17.08
C LYS A 58 -64.91 23.01 15.97
N SER A 59 -64.78 24.28 15.57
CA SER A 59 -63.80 24.74 14.59
C SER A 59 -62.36 24.47 15.05
N LEU A 60 -62.06 24.75 16.33
CA LEU A 60 -60.76 24.44 16.92
C LEU A 60 -60.47 22.94 16.94
N VAL A 61 -61.42 22.13 17.39
CA VAL A 61 -61.29 20.66 17.42
C VAL A 61 -61.09 20.10 16.02
N PHE A 62 -61.85 20.57 15.03
CA PHE A 62 -61.67 20.15 13.63
C PHE A 62 -60.28 20.50 13.12
N ARG A 63 -59.78 21.71 13.38
CA ARG A 63 -58.42 22.11 12.99
C ARG A 63 -57.36 21.21 13.64
N LEU A 64 -57.48 20.96 14.94
CA LEU A 64 -56.57 20.05 15.65
C LEU A 64 -56.63 18.62 15.11
N GLN A 65 -57.81 18.13 14.71
CA GLN A 65 -57.95 16.82 14.09
C GLN A 65 -57.26 16.75 12.73
N VAL A 66 -57.41 17.80 11.90
CA VAL A 66 -56.72 17.90 10.60
C VAL A 66 -55.21 17.98 10.80
N GLU A 67 -54.73 18.84 11.71
CA GLU A 67 -53.31 18.99 12.02
C GLU A 67 -52.72 17.68 12.57
N ASN A 68 -53.39 17.00 13.50
CA ASN A 68 -52.95 15.71 14.02
C ASN A 68 -52.86 14.65 12.91
N THR A 69 -53.83 14.61 12.00
CA THR A 69 -53.82 13.67 10.87
C THR A 69 -52.64 13.98 9.93
N SER A 70 -52.39 15.27 9.66
CA SER A 70 -51.24 15.72 8.86
C SER A 70 -49.92 15.32 9.52
N LEU A 71 -49.77 15.56 10.83
CA LEU A 71 -48.58 15.19 11.59
C LEU A 71 -48.33 13.68 11.59
N VAL A 72 -49.39 12.87 11.75
CA VAL A 72 -49.28 11.40 11.69
C VAL A 72 -48.83 10.94 10.31
N ASN A 73 -49.36 11.53 9.25
CA ASN A 73 -48.95 11.21 7.88
C ASN A 73 -47.49 11.60 7.62
N SER A 74 -47.07 12.81 8.01
CA SER A 74 -45.67 13.24 7.91
C SER A 74 -44.73 12.37 8.75
N LEU A 75 -45.15 11.94 9.94
CA LEU A 75 -44.37 11.02 10.77
C LEU A 75 -44.23 9.66 10.09
N HIS A 76 -45.30 9.15 9.48
CA HIS A 76 -45.25 7.90 8.74
C HIS A 76 -44.31 7.98 7.52
N GLU A 77 -44.41 9.05 6.73
CA GLU A 77 -43.56 9.29 5.57
C GLU A 77 -42.08 9.44 5.96
N THR A 78 -41.78 10.25 6.97
CA THR A 78 -40.41 10.43 7.46
C THR A 78 -39.82 9.14 8.01
N ASN A 79 -40.62 8.32 8.70
CA ASN A 79 -40.19 7.00 9.15
C ASN A 79 -39.89 6.04 7.98
N ASN A 80 -40.73 6.05 6.94
CA ASN A 80 -40.50 5.23 5.75
C ASN A 80 -39.21 5.66 5.02
N ASN A 81 -38.98 6.96 4.86
CA ASN A 81 -37.76 7.51 4.28
C ASN A 81 -36.53 7.16 5.12
N LEU A 82 -36.63 7.22 6.45
CA LEU A 82 -35.55 6.82 7.36
C LEU A 82 -35.23 5.33 7.21
N MET A 83 -36.26 4.47 7.13
CA MET A 83 -36.07 3.03 6.95
C MET A 83 -35.45 2.70 5.60
N GLN A 84 -35.85 3.41 4.54
CA GLN A 84 -35.21 3.28 3.22
C GLN A 84 -33.75 3.71 3.27
N SER A 85 -33.46 4.90 3.82
CA SER A 85 -32.09 5.42 3.94
C SER A 85 -31.19 4.49 4.75
N ARG A 86 -31.72 3.85 5.82
CA ARG A 86 -30.98 2.82 6.57
C ARG A 86 -30.63 1.60 5.72
N ARG A 87 -31.57 1.10 4.91
CA ARG A 87 -31.30 -0.02 3.99
C ARG A 87 -30.25 0.35 2.95
N GLU A 88 -30.38 1.51 2.32
CA GLU A 88 -29.41 2.01 1.34
C GLU A 88 -28.01 2.17 1.97
N LYS A 89 -27.94 2.70 3.20
CA LYS A 89 -26.69 2.78 3.95
C LYS A 89 -26.07 1.39 4.16
N ASP A 90 -26.85 0.42 4.62
CA ASP A 90 -26.36 -0.94 4.86
C ASP A 90 -25.89 -1.61 3.56
N GLU A 91 -26.54 -1.34 2.44
CA GLU A 91 -26.14 -1.83 1.12
C GLU A 91 -24.82 -1.20 0.65
N LEU A 92 -24.68 0.12 0.82
CA LEU A 92 -23.44 0.84 0.50
C LEU A 92 -22.28 0.39 1.39
N GLU A 93 -22.51 0.18 2.68
CA GLU A 93 -21.49 -0.31 3.61
C GLU A 93 -20.99 -1.72 3.20
N LYS A 94 -21.92 -2.63 2.86
CA LYS A 94 -21.57 -3.94 2.31
C LYS A 94 -20.84 -3.85 0.98
N PHE A 95 -21.23 -2.92 0.12
CA PHE A 95 -20.58 -2.71 -1.17
C PHE A 95 -19.13 -2.23 -1.00
N ILE A 96 -18.91 -1.22 -0.15
CA ILE A 96 -17.58 -0.72 0.18
C ILE A 96 -16.73 -1.84 0.78
N GLN A 97 -17.26 -2.60 1.74
CA GLN A 97 -16.55 -3.71 2.34
C GLN A 97 -16.08 -4.74 1.29
N ARG A 98 -16.97 -5.16 0.38
CA ARG A 98 -16.60 -6.08 -0.71
C ARG A 98 -15.53 -5.48 -1.63
N GLN A 99 -15.62 -4.18 -1.95
CA GLN A 99 -14.59 -3.51 -2.75
C GLN A 99 -13.25 -3.46 -2.03
N THR A 100 -13.24 -3.17 -0.72
CA THR A 100 -12.02 -3.17 0.10
C THR A 100 -11.39 -4.56 0.11
N GLU A 101 -12.16 -5.61 0.40
CA GLU A 101 -11.68 -6.99 0.40
C GLU A 101 -11.13 -7.40 -0.98
N THR A 102 -11.78 -6.99 -2.07
CA THR A 102 -11.31 -7.27 -3.43
C THR A 102 -10.00 -6.54 -3.71
N THR A 103 -9.92 -5.26 -3.33
CA THR A 103 -8.72 -4.44 -3.48
C THR A 103 -7.54 -5.03 -2.69
N ASP A 104 -7.77 -5.41 -1.43
CA ASP A 104 -6.74 -6.01 -0.57
C ASP A 104 -6.22 -7.32 -1.16
N ASN A 105 -7.10 -8.16 -1.71
CA ASN A 105 -6.70 -9.39 -2.41
C ASN A 105 -5.85 -9.10 -3.66
N ILE A 106 -6.21 -8.08 -4.44
CA ILE A 106 -5.43 -7.67 -5.61
C ILE A 106 -4.06 -7.14 -5.18
N VAL A 107 -4.01 -6.28 -4.18
CA VAL A 107 -2.76 -5.73 -3.62
C VAL A 107 -1.87 -6.84 -3.08
N PHE A 108 -2.45 -7.81 -2.37
CA PHE A 108 -1.72 -8.98 -1.87
C PHE A 108 -1.10 -9.79 -3.02
N ARG A 109 -1.88 -10.10 -4.07
CA ARG A 109 -1.36 -10.81 -5.25
C ARG A 109 -0.27 -10.03 -5.97
N LEU A 110 -0.45 -8.72 -6.15
CA LEU A 110 0.56 -7.86 -6.78
C LEU A 110 1.85 -7.86 -5.96
N LYS A 111 1.76 -7.76 -4.64
CA LYS A 111 2.91 -7.84 -3.74
C LYS A 111 3.65 -9.17 -3.89
N ASP A 112 2.92 -10.29 -3.91
CA ASP A 112 3.50 -11.61 -4.10
C ASP A 112 4.19 -11.76 -5.47
N THR A 113 3.54 -11.30 -6.54
CA THR A 113 4.16 -11.30 -7.88
C THR A 113 5.41 -10.44 -7.93
N MET A 114 5.43 -9.29 -7.26
CA MET A 114 6.58 -8.40 -7.23
C MET A 114 7.73 -9.01 -6.42
N THR A 115 7.45 -9.66 -5.29
CA THR A 115 8.49 -10.37 -4.52
C THR A 115 9.09 -11.50 -5.33
N ASN A 116 8.26 -12.30 -6.02
CA ASN A 116 8.72 -13.38 -6.88
C ASN A 116 9.56 -12.87 -8.06
N LEU A 117 9.17 -11.75 -8.68
CA LEU A 117 9.95 -11.11 -9.74
C LEU A 117 11.31 -10.61 -9.26
N ILE A 118 11.35 -9.96 -8.09
CA ILE A 118 12.61 -9.49 -7.48
C ILE A 118 13.52 -10.67 -7.16
N GLU A 119 12.98 -11.77 -6.63
CA GLU A 119 13.75 -12.97 -6.33
C GLU A 119 14.29 -13.63 -7.60
N ASN A 120 13.46 -13.79 -8.64
CA ASN A 120 13.89 -14.31 -9.93
C ASN A 120 14.99 -13.44 -10.56
N GLN A 121 14.87 -12.12 -10.48
CA GLN A 121 15.90 -11.21 -10.99
C GLN A 121 17.22 -11.37 -10.23
N LYS A 122 17.18 -11.52 -8.91
CA LYS A 122 18.37 -11.81 -8.09
C LYS A 122 19.01 -13.14 -8.46
N GLN A 123 18.22 -14.19 -8.67
CA GLN A 123 18.72 -15.49 -9.09
C GLN A 123 19.37 -15.44 -10.47
N HIS A 124 18.74 -14.74 -11.43
CA HIS A 124 19.33 -14.51 -12.75
C HIS A 124 20.66 -13.75 -12.67
N ALA A 125 20.72 -12.67 -11.90
CA ALA A 125 21.95 -11.91 -11.71
C ALA A 125 23.05 -12.74 -11.04
N TYR A 126 22.71 -13.60 -10.07
CA TYR A 126 23.68 -14.51 -9.45
C TYR A 126 24.20 -15.53 -10.46
N LYS A 127 23.31 -16.11 -11.26
CA LYS A 127 23.68 -17.10 -12.29
C LYS A 127 24.58 -16.51 -13.37
N GLU A 128 24.25 -15.31 -13.87
CA GLU A 128 25.04 -14.61 -14.89
C GLU A 128 26.46 -14.28 -14.39
N ASN A 129 26.59 -13.89 -13.11
CA ASN A 129 27.90 -13.68 -12.47
C ASN A 129 28.70 -14.99 -12.34
N LEU A 130 28.03 -16.11 -12.08
CA LEU A 130 28.69 -17.41 -11.99
C LEU A 130 29.17 -17.89 -13.36
N ASP A 131 28.33 -17.74 -14.39
CA ASP A 131 28.66 -18.12 -15.77
C ASP A 131 29.85 -17.29 -16.30
N THR A 132 29.85 -15.97 -16.06
CA THR A 132 30.99 -15.10 -16.43
C THR A 132 32.28 -15.45 -15.68
N GLN A 133 32.20 -15.84 -14.41
CA GLN A 133 33.36 -16.30 -13.66
C GLN A 133 33.90 -17.65 -14.21
N GLN A 134 32.99 -18.55 -14.60
CA GLN A 134 33.34 -19.82 -15.22
C GLN A 134 34.05 -19.60 -16.57
N ASP A 135 33.53 -18.71 -17.41
CA ASP A 135 34.11 -18.38 -18.71
C ASP A 135 35.51 -17.77 -18.57
N GLN A 136 35.73 -16.92 -17.57
CA GLN A 136 37.06 -16.38 -17.26
C GLN A 136 38.07 -17.48 -16.89
N ILE A 137 37.65 -18.44 -16.06
CA ILE A 137 38.50 -19.58 -15.66
C ILE A 137 38.87 -20.43 -16.88
N ILE A 138 37.90 -20.70 -17.76
CA ILE A 138 38.13 -21.46 -19.00
C ILE A 138 39.16 -20.75 -19.88
N LEU A 139 38.97 -19.45 -20.11
CA LEU A 139 39.91 -18.64 -20.91
C LEU A 139 41.33 -18.65 -20.32
N GLU A 140 41.46 -18.52 -19.00
CA GLU A 140 42.75 -18.58 -18.33
C GLU A 140 43.44 -19.94 -18.52
N LYS A 141 42.66 -21.04 -18.45
CA LYS A 141 43.17 -22.39 -18.68
C LYS A 141 43.60 -22.61 -20.11
N GLU A 142 42.84 -22.11 -21.09
CA GLU A 142 43.20 -22.18 -22.50
C GLU A 142 44.51 -21.43 -22.79
N ASN A 143 44.69 -20.25 -22.21
CA ASN A 143 45.95 -19.49 -22.32
C ASN A 143 47.14 -20.26 -21.70
N GLN A 144 46.96 -20.86 -20.52
CA GLN A 144 47.98 -21.70 -19.88
C GLN A 144 48.37 -22.89 -20.77
N ILE A 145 47.40 -23.52 -21.43
CA ILE A 145 47.65 -24.63 -22.38
C ILE A 145 48.45 -24.12 -23.58
N LEU A 146 48.10 -22.96 -24.13
CA LEU A 146 48.79 -22.37 -25.27
C LEU A 146 50.27 -22.08 -24.95
N ASP A 147 50.54 -21.52 -23.77
CA ASP A 147 51.90 -21.28 -23.28
C ASP A 147 52.71 -22.58 -23.14
N LEU A 148 52.10 -23.63 -22.58
CA LEU A 148 52.73 -24.95 -22.46
C LEU A 148 53.03 -25.57 -23.84
N ILE A 149 52.15 -25.38 -24.83
CA ILE A 149 52.39 -25.82 -26.21
C ILE A 149 53.57 -25.06 -26.81
N PHE A 150 53.65 -23.74 -26.60
CA PHE A 150 54.76 -22.93 -27.08
C PHE A 150 56.08 -23.38 -26.45
N GLN A 151 56.13 -23.52 -25.13
CA GLN A 151 57.31 -24.02 -24.41
C GLN A 151 57.72 -25.41 -24.90
N LYS A 152 56.77 -26.32 -25.10
CA LYS A 152 57.04 -27.66 -25.64
C LYS A 152 57.65 -27.59 -27.04
N LYS A 153 57.10 -26.77 -27.93
CA LYS A 153 57.64 -26.60 -29.30
C LYS A 153 59.04 -26.00 -29.28
N PHE A 154 59.28 -25.01 -28.42
CA PHE A 154 60.59 -24.41 -28.25
C PHE A 154 61.62 -25.45 -27.77
N LEU A 155 61.30 -26.21 -26.72
CA LEU A 155 62.17 -27.27 -26.20
C LEU A 155 62.44 -28.38 -27.22
N LEU A 156 61.47 -28.69 -28.08
CA LEU A 156 61.66 -29.65 -29.18
C LEU A 156 62.65 -29.12 -30.21
N MET A 157 62.49 -27.86 -30.63
CA MET A 157 63.41 -27.21 -31.56
C MET A 157 64.84 -27.16 -31.01
N GLU A 158 65.00 -26.77 -29.74
CA GLU A 158 66.31 -26.75 -29.06
C GLU A 158 66.91 -28.17 -28.94
N ASN A 159 66.09 -29.17 -28.60
CA ASN A 159 66.53 -30.56 -28.59
C ASN A 159 67.00 -31.04 -29.96
N ASP A 160 66.29 -30.68 -31.02
CA ASP A 160 66.66 -31.10 -32.38
C ASP A 160 67.96 -30.41 -32.82
N ALA A 161 68.14 -29.13 -32.53
CA ALA A 161 69.42 -28.43 -32.73
C ALA A 161 70.58 -29.05 -31.92
N LEU A 162 70.33 -29.43 -30.66
CA LEU A 162 71.32 -30.14 -29.84
C LEU A 162 71.65 -31.53 -30.39
N LYS A 163 70.67 -32.27 -30.90
CA LYS A 163 70.90 -33.56 -31.56
C LYS A 163 71.74 -33.38 -32.82
N GLU A 164 71.45 -32.36 -33.63
CA GLU A 164 72.23 -32.04 -34.84
C GLU A 164 73.68 -31.71 -34.47
N SER A 165 73.90 -30.82 -33.50
CA SER A 165 75.25 -30.48 -33.01
C SER A 165 75.98 -31.70 -32.42
N GLN A 166 75.27 -32.55 -31.66
CA GLN A 166 75.85 -33.78 -31.11
C GLN A 166 76.16 -34.80 -32.20
N GLN A 167 75.35 -34.86 -33.25
CA GLN A 167 75.59 -35.70 -34.42
C GLN A 167 76.82 -35.21 -35.20
N GLU A 168 76.98 -33.90 -35.41
CA GLU A 168 78.19 -33.34 -36.03
C GLU A 168 79.46 -33.69 -35.25
N ILE A 169 79.42 -33.58 -33.91
CA ILE A 169 80.53 -33.99 -33.04
C ILE A 169 80.80 -35.49 -33.16
N ASN A 170 79.74 -36.30 -33.14
CA ASN A 170 79.86 -37.76 -33.28
C ASN A 170 80.49 -38.14 -34.62
N ASP A 171 80.08 -37.50 -35.71
CA ASP A 171 80.61 -37.74 -37.05
C ASP A 171 82.08 -37.29 -37.15
N TYR A 172 82.45 -36.17 -36.52
CA TYR A 172 83.83 -35.67 -36.46
C TYR A 172 84.77 -36.63 -35.71
N TYR A 173 84.33 -37.23 -34.60
CA TYR A 173 85.12 -38.18 -33.81
C TYR A 173 84.90 -39.65 -34.18
N GLY A 174 84.10 -39.95 -35.21
CA GLY A 174 83.77 -41.32 -35.64
C GLY A 174 82.97 -42.14 -34.60
N ILE A 175 82.28 -41.46 -33.68
CA ILE A 175 81.46 -42.06 -32.63
C ILE A 175 80.12 -42.48 -33.25
N GLN A 176 79.91 -43.78 -33.49
CA GLN A 176 78.63 -44.24 -34.01
C GLN A 176 77.50 -44.00 -32.99
N PRO A 177 76.34 -43.46 -33.42
CA PRO A 177 75.18 -43.33 -32.54
C PRO A 177 74.83 -44.71 -31.98
N ARG A 178 74.68 -44.80 -30.64
CA ARG A 178 74.25 -46.04 -29.98
C ARG A 178 72.94 -46.50 -30.63
N LYS A 179 72.96 -47.70 -31.24
CA LYS A 179 71.75 -48.34 -31.80
C LYS A 179 70.60 -48.25 -30.78
N PRO A 180 69.37 -47.93 -31.20
CA PRO A 180 68.23 -47.86 -30.31
C PRO A 180 68.14 -49.18 -29.53
N ILE A 181 68.35 -49.09 -28.23
CA ILE A 181 68.47 -50.26 -27.38
C ILE A 181 67.10 -50.94 -27.37
N HIS A 182 67.08 -52.25 -27.63
CA HIS A 182 65.89 -53.10 -27.67
C HIS A 182 64.89 -52.71 -26.55
N PRO A 183 63.57 -52.63 -26.81
CA PRO A 183 62.57 -52.18 -25.81
C PRO A 183 62.65 -52.92 -24.45
N LEU A 184 63.14 -54.16 -24.45
CA LEU A 184 63.42 -54.95 -23.25
C LEU A 184 64.44 -54.32 -22.29
N PHE A 185 65.40 -53.53 -22.78
CA PHE A 185 66.37 -52.85 -21.94
C PHE A 185 65.78 -51.64 -21.22
N LYS A 186 64.85 -50.90 -21.84
CA LYS A 186 64.09 -49.83 -21.16
C LYS A 186 63.25 -50.42 -20.03
N LEU A 187 62.59 -51.55 -20.27
CA LEU A 187 61.86 -52.30 -19.24
C LEU A 187 62.79 -52.75 -18.11
N ARG A 188 63.95 -53.34 -18.43
CA ARG A 188 64.94 -53.73 -17.41
C ARG A 188 65.47 -52.54 -16.62
N SER A 189 65.75 -51.39 -17.26
CA SER A 189 66.23 -50.20 -16.56
C SER A 189 65.15 -49.53 -15.70
N CYS A 190 63.89 -49.50 -16.14
CA CYS A 190 62.76 -49.10 -15.29
C CYS A 190 62.60 -50.04 -14.09
N VAL A 191 62.73 -51.36 -14.29
CA VAL A 191 62.70 -52.34 -13.20
C VAL A 191 63.89 -52.13 -12.25
N TYR A 192 65.10 -51.91 -12.75
CA TYR A 192 66.25 -51.59 -11.90
C TYR A 192 66.10 -50.27 -11.15
N ALA A 193 65.51 -49.25 -11.77
CA ALA A 193 65.20 -47.97 -11.11
C ALA A 193 64.15 -48.16 -10.01
N LEU A 194 63.11 -48.96 -10.24
CA LEU A 194 62.11 -49.33 -9.23
C LEU A 194 62.73 -50.13 -8.08
N VAL A 195 63.60 -51.10 -8.39
CA VAL A 195 64.34 -51.88 -7.38
C VAL A 195 65.30 -51.00 -6.59
N ALA A 196 65.98 -50.05 -7.25
CA ALA A 196 66.85 -49.08 -6.59
C ALA A 196 66.05 -48.15 -5.66
N LEU A 197 64.92 -47.62 -6.11
CA LEU A 197 63.99 -46.83 -5.29
C LEU A 197 63.46 -47.63 -4.10
N GLN A 198 63.07 -48.90 -4.29
CA GLN A 198 62.67 -49.78 -3.20
C GLN A 198 63.81 -50.05 -2.20
N ARG A 199 65.05 -50.21 -2.66
CA ARG A 199 66.21 -50.38 -1.79
C ARG A 199 66.53 -49.09 -1.02
N PHE A 200 66.43 -47.94 -1.69
CA PHE A 200 66.64 -46.63 -1.09
C PHE A 200 65.55 -46.29 -0.07
N SER A 201 64.29 -46.68 -0.32
CA SER A 201 63.20 -46.49 0.64
C SER A 201 63.28 -47.46 1.82
N LYS A 202 63.88 -48.64 1.65
CA LYS A 202 64.11 -49.61 2.73
C LYS A 202 65.38 -49.34 3.54
N SER A 203 66.35 -48.58 3.02
CA SER A 203 67.55 -48.17 3.79
C SER A 203 67.35 -46.86 4.56
N ASN A 204 66.29 -46.10 4.26
CA ASN A 204 65.91 -44.86 4.95
C ASN A 204 64.72 -45.05 5.92
N GLN A 205 64.42 -46.30 6.29
CA GLN A 205 63.61 -46.70 7.45
C GLN A 205 64.53 -47.41 8.44
#